data_AF-A0A508X437-F1
#
_entry.id   AF-A0A508X437-F1
#
_cell.length_a   1.000
_cell.length_b   1.000
_cell.length_c   1.000
_cell.angle_alpha   90.00
_cell.angle_beta   90.00
_cell.angle_gamma   90.00
#
_symmetry.space_group_name_H-M   'P 1'
#
loop_
_entity.id
_entity.type
_entity.pdbx_description
1 polymer ?
#
loop_
_entity_poly.entity_id
_entity_poly.type
_entity_poly.pdbx_seq_one_letter_code
_entity_poly.pdbx_strand_id
1 'polypeptide(L)' 'MPLQHTFIHEHFPETGCAIAVEFKKFFMEEWTGEPRPEVLVALRRMLAATLPVLVEALKAER' A
#
# COMPACT_ATOMS: atom_id res chain seq x y z
N MET A 1 -16.56 -7.29 2.43
CA MET A 1 -15.34 -7.19 3.26
C MET A 1 -14.96 -5.72 3.30
N PRO A 2 -14.96 -5.05 4.47
CA PRO A 2 -14.55 -3.65 4.56
C PRO A 2 -13.09 -3.49 4.14
N LEU A 3 -12.77 -2.36 3.52
CA LEU A 3 -11.42 -2.05 3.06
C LEU A 3 -10.52 -1.75 4.28
N GLN A 4 -9.22 -2.05 4.18
CA GLN A 4 -8.29 -1.91 5.32
C GLN A 4 -8.22 -0.48 5.89
N HIS A 5 -8.46 0.55 5.06
CA HIS A 5 -8.50 1.94 5.54
C HIS A 5 -9.66 2.20 6.49
N THR A 6 -10.81 1.53 6.30
CA THR A 6 -11.98 1.64 7.17
C THR A 6 -11.65 1.07 8.55
N PHE A 7 -10.94 -0.05 8.61
CA PHE A 7 -10.51 -0.66 9.87
C PHE A 7 -9.64 0.30 10.70
N ILE A 8 -8.63 0.92 10.09
CA ILE A 8 -7.72 1.84 10.79
C ILE A 8 -8.49 3.05 11.33
N HIS A 9 -9.40 3.62 10.53
CA HIS A 9 -10.21 4.75 10.97
C HIS A 9 -11.16 4.38 12.12
N GLU A 10 -11.77 3.20 12.09
CA GLU A 10 -12.66 2.72 13.16
C GLU A 10 -11.93 2.43 14.48
N HIS A 11 -10.72 1.88 14.44
CA HIS A 11 -10.02 1.41 15.64
C HIS A 11 -8.98 2.41 16.18
N PHE A 12 -8.48 3.31 15.33
CA PHE A 12 -7.45 4.29 15.68
C PHE A 12 -7.80 5.69 15.10
N PRO A 13 -8.99 6.23 15.40
CA PRO A 13 -9.50 7.43 14.73
C PRO A 13 -8.61 8.67 14.91
N GLU A 14 -7.91 8.78 16.04
CA GLU A 14 -7.09 9.96 16.40
C GLU A 14 -5.58 9.71 16.27
N THR A 15 -5.16 8.45 16.19
CA THR A 15 -3.74 8.05 16.27
C THR A 15 -3.26 7.25 15.07
N GLY A 16 -4.19 6.74 14.24
CA GLY A 16 -3.89 5.98 13.03
C GLY A 16 -4.07 6.82 11.77
N CYS A 17 -3.13 6.69 10.84
CA CYS A 17 -3.25 7.24 9.49
C CYS A 17 -3.25 6.08 8.48
N ALA A 18 -4.32 5.96 7.67
CA ALA A 18 -4.39 4.99 6.60
C ALA A 18 -3.82 5.60 5.30
N ILE A 19 -2.81 4.96 4.72
CA ILE A 19 -2.21 5.38 3.45
C ILE A 19 -2.74 4.48 2.34
N ALA A 20 -3.42 5.06 1.36
CA ALA A 20 -3.85 4.38 0.15
C ALA A 20 -2.87 4.68 -0.99
N VAL A 21 -2.32 3.64 -1.62
CA VAL A 21 -1.45 3.76 -2.79
C VAL A 21 -2.13 3.09 -3.98
N GLU A 22 -2.36 3.84 -5.05
CA GLU A 22 -2.96 3.35 -6.27
C GLU A 22 -1.91 3.11 -7.36
N PHE A 23 -2.02 1.98 -8.06
CA PHE A 23 -1.15 1.63 -9.18
C PHE A 23 -1.94 1.61 -10.47
N LYS A 24 -1.33 2.11 -11.55
CA LYS A 24 -1.79 1.83 -12.91
C LYS A 24 -1.85 0.31 -13.11
N LYS A 25 -2.87 -0.17 -13.83
CA LYS A 25 -3.15 -1.60 -14.07
C LYS A 25 -2.15 -2.31 -15.01
N PHE A 26 -0.89 -1.88 -15.06
CA PHE A 26 0.13 -2.52 -15.90
C PHE A 26 0.59 -3.89 -15.39
N PHE A 27 0.19 -4.24 -14.17
CA PHE A 27 0.40 -5.56 -13.57
C PHE A 27 -0.55 -6.63 -14.14
N MET A 28 -1.50 -6.27 -15.00
CA MET A 28 -2.42 -7.20 -15.65
C MET A 28 -2.50 -6.91 -17.15
N GLU A 29 -2.88 -7.91 -17.92
CA GLU A 29 -3.30 -7.72 -19.30
C GLU A 29 -4.69 -7.05 -19.33
N GLU A 30 -4.91 -6.13 -20.27
CA GLU A 30 -6.00 -5.15 -20.21
C GLU A 30 -7.37 -5.74 -20.59
N TRP A 31 -7.39 -6.79 -21.41
CA TRP A 31 -8.61 -7.36 -21.98
C TRP A 31 -9.02 -8.67 -21.34
N THR A 32 -8.04 -9.52 -21.04
CA THR A 32 -8.21 -10.81 -20.36
C THR A 32 -8.29 -10.65 -18.86
N GLY A 33 -7.68 -9.58 -18.32
CA GLY A 33 -7.57 -9.33 -16.90
C GLY A 33 -6.59 -10.25 -16.18
N GLU A 34 -5.79 -11.04 -16.91
CA GLU A 34 -4.83 -11.95 -16.30
C GLU A 34 -3.68 -11.16 -15.63
N PRO A 35 -3.44 -11.38 -14.33
CA PRO A 35 -2.36 -10.72 -13.64
C PRO A 35 -1.00 -11.33 -14.03
N ARG A 36 0.02 -10.47 -14.08
CA ARG A 36 1.44 -10.80 -14.23
C ARG A 36 2.05 -10.94 -12.82
N PRO A 37 2.24 -12.17 -12.31
CA PRO A 37 2.64 -12.38 -10.90
C PRO A 37 3.98 -11.72 -10.56
N GLU A 38 4.91 -11.69 -11.50
CA GLU A 38 6.23 -11.05 -11.36
C GLU A 38 6.11 -9.55 -11.11
N VAL A 39 5.17 -8.87 -11.76
CA VAL A 39 4.92 -7.44 -11.55
C VAL A 39 4.32 -7.20 -10.17
N LEU A 40 3.38 -8.05 -9.73
CA LEU A 40 2.80 -7.97 -8.39
C LEU A 40 3.86 -8.17 -7.30
N VAL A 41 4.75 -9.14 -7.48
CA VAL A 41 5.88 -9.37 -6.55
C VAL A 41 6.81 -8.16 -6.52
N ALA A 42 7.12 -7.58 -7.69
CA ALA A 42 7.96 -6.38 -7.77
C ALA A 42 7.31 -5.17 -7.07
N LEU A 43 6.01 -4.92 -7.32
CA LEU A 43 5.25 -3.86 -6.65
C LEU A 43 5.23 -4.02 -5.13
N ARG A 44 5.01 -5.25 -4.64
CA ARG A 44 5.06 -5.55 -3.20
C ARG A 44 6.44 -5.29 -2.60
N ARG A 45 7.51 -5.71 -3.29
CA ARG A 45 8.90 -5.47 -2.85
C ARG A 45 9.23 -3.98 -2.82
N MET A 46 8.81 -3.25 -3.86
CA MET A 46 9.00 -1.80 -3.95
C MET A 46 8.31 -1.08 -2.79
N LEU A 47 7.04 -1.39 -2.52
CA LEU A 47 6.31 -0.82 -1.37
C LEU A 47 6.95 -1.19 -0.04
N ALA A 48 7.38 -2.44 0.16
CA ALA A 48 8.03 -2.85 1.40
C ALA A 48 9.35 -2.09 1.63
N ALA A 49 10.09 -1.78 0.56
CA ALA A 49 11.34 -1.06 0.62
C ALA A 49 11.18 0.42 1.03
N THR A 50 9.98 1.01 0.91
CA THR A 50 9.72 2.39 1.39
C THR A 50 9.45 2.45 2.89
N LEU A 51 9.04 1.34 3.51
CA LEU A 51 8.63 1.32 4.92
C LEU A 51 9.74 1.77 5.88
N PRO A 52 11.01 1.32 5.77
CA PRO A 52 12.05 1.77 6.68
C PRO A 52 12.27 3.28 6.60
N VAL A 53 12.29 3.84 5.39
CA VAL A 53 12.47 5.29 5.17
C VAL A 53 11.30 6.08 5.77
N LEU A 54 10.07 5.62 5.56
CA LEU A 54 8.88 6.25 6.12
C LEU A 54 8.90 6.24 7.66
N VAL A 55 9.27 5.11 8.26
CA VAL A 55 9.37 4.98 9.72
C VAL A 55 10.41 5.92 10.30
N GLU A 56 11.58 6.05 9.65
CA GLU A 56 12.63 6.96 10.11
C GLU A 56 12.21 8.43 9.96
N ALA A 57 11.56 8.81 8.86
CA ALA A 57 11.02 10.16 8.69
C ALA A 57 10.00 10.52 9.78
N LEU A 58 9.06 9.63 10.09
CA LEU A 58 8.05 9.83 11.13
C LEU A 58 8.65 9.94 12.55
N LYS A 59 9.80 9.30 12.81
CA LYS A 59 10.52 9.45 14.09
C LYS A 59 11.27 10.77 14.16
N ALA A 60 11.78 11.28 13.05
CA ALA A 60 12.55 12.52 13.00
C ALA A 60 11.68 13.78 13.14
N GLU A 61 10.40 13.70 12.77
CA GLU A 61 9.43 14.79 12.96
C GLU A 61 8.79 14.84 14.36
N ARG A 62 9.23 13.98 15.28
CA ARG A 62 8.78 13.93 16.67
C ARG A 62 9.69 14.68 17.63
#